data_AF-A0A7X0EZ28-F1
#
_entry.id   AF-A0A7X0EZ28-F1
#
_cell.length_a   1.000
_cell.length_b   1.000
_cell.length_c   1.000
_cell.angle_alpha   90.00
_cell.angle_beta   90.00
_cell.angle_gamma   90.00
#
_symmetry.space_group_name_H-M   'P 1'
#
loop_
_entity.id
_entity.type
_entity.pdbx_description
1 polymer ?
#
loop_
_entity_poly.entity_id
_entity_poly.type
_entity_poly.pdbx_seq_one_letter_code
_entity_poly.pdbx_strand_id
1 'polypeptide(L)'
;MQRYSPGPEGVLITNRIRKIPRRSSFGDCWREAVEKAGLPKGTRFHDLRHYYASTLIAANLNPKSIQRRLGHATISETFDTYGYLFPDDEDLGRGAIDAKIEKDLAEQSRNKKEA
;
A
#
# COMPACT_ATOMS: atom_id res chain seq x y z
N MET A 1 24.27 -1.78 19.83
CA MET A 1 23.17 -0.88 19.38
C MET A 1 23.14 0.35 20.26
N GLN A 2 23.38 1.54 19.70
CA GLN A 2 23.30 2.79 20.45
C GLN A 2 21.82 3.13 20.71
N ARG A 3 21.40 3.17 21.98
CA ARG A 3 20.02 3.55 22.34
C ARG A 3 19.92 5.07 22.31
N TYR A 4 19.20 5.62 21.34
CA TYR A 4 18.83 7.03 21.34
C TYR A 4 17.70 7.23 22.36
N SER A 5 17.93 8.07 23.37
CA SER A 5 16.86 8.45 24.30
C SER A 5 15.78 9.22 23.54
N PRO A 6 14.48 8.98 23.82
CA PRO A 6 13.39 9.72 23.21
C PRO A 6 13.59 11.23 23.31
N GLY A 7 13.04 11.96 22.34
CA GLY A 7 12.97 13.41 22.37
C GLY A 7 12.01 13.94 23.45
N PRO A 8 11.78 15.25 23.48
CA PRO A 8 10.74 15.86 24.31
C PRO A 8 9.42 15.12 24.11
N GLU A 9 8.68 14.90 25.21
CA GLU A 9 7.37 14.22 25.17
C GLU A 9 7.41 12.78 24.62
N GLY A 10 8.58 12.15 24.57
CA GLY A 10 8.72 10.76 24.12
C GLY A 10 8.75 10.58 22.61
N VAL A 11 8.87 11.65 21.82
CA VAL A 11 8.93 11.54 20.36
C VAL A 11 10.18 10.81 19.88
N LEU A 12 10.02 9.95 18.88
CA LEU A 12 11.15 9.22 18.28
C LEU A 12 11.96 10.11 17.32
N ILE A 13 11.30 11.03 16.63
CA ILE A 13 11.92 11.90 15.62
C ILE A 13 12.08 13.29 16.21
N THR A 14 13.33 13.79 16.22
CA THR A 14 13.66 15.14 16.64
C THR A 14 14.51 15.84 15.59
N ASN A 15 14.55 17.17 15.64
CA ASN A 15 15.49 17.94 14.84
C ASN A 15 16.92 17.86 15.41
N ARG A 16 17.90 18.49 14.74
CA ARG A 16 19.32 18.50 15.16
C ARG A 16 19.56 19.06 16.57
N ILE A 17 18.59 19.79 17.14
CA ILE A 17 18.64 20.41 18.48
C ILE A 17 17.77 19.62 19.47
N ARG A 18 17.36 18.39 19.11
CA ARG A 18 16.50 17.50 19.92
C ARG A 18 15.14 18.10 20.30
N LYS A 19 14.58 18.96 19.44
CA LYS A 19 13.21 19.48 19.58
C LYS A 19 12.28 18.84 18.55
N ILE A 20 10.97 18.96 18.78
CA ILE A 20 9.94 18.50 17.85
C ILE A 20 10.13 19.25 16.51
N PRO A 21 10.26 18.54 15.37
CA PRO A 21 10.44 19.18 14.07
C PRO A 21 9.25 20.06 13.70
N ARG A 22 9.51 21.28 13.26
CA ARG A 22 8.49 22.13 12.64
C ARG A 22 8.30 21.73 11.18
N ARG A 23 7.10 21.95 10.64
CA ARG A 23 6.77 21.67 9.24
C ARG A 23 7.72 22.34 8.25
N SER A 24 8.11 23.60 8.50
CA SER A 24 9.06 24.34 7.65
C SER A 24 10.45 23.71 7.67
N SER A 25 11.01 23.46 8.86
CA SER A 25 12.32 22.82 9.02
C SER A 25 12.37 21.41 8.41
N PHE A 26 11.26 20.67 8.47
CA PHE A 26 11.13 19.40 7.76
C PHE A 26 11.13 19.60 6.25
N GLY A 27 10.41 20.59 5.74
CA GLY A 27 10.39 20.93 4.31
C GLY A 27 11.77 21.28 3.76
N ASP A 28 12.60 22.00 4.53
CA ASP A 28 13.97 22.34 4.14
C ASP A 28 14.84 21.08 4.06
N CYS A 29 14.80 20.24 5.10
CA CYS A 29 15.49 18.95 5.14
C CYS A 29 15.05 18.03 3.99
N TRP A 30 13.75 18.03 3.66
CA TRP A 30 13.20 17.24 2.57
C TRP A 30 13.72 17.70 1.21
N ARG A 31 13.78 19.02 0.95
CA ARG A 31 14.34 19.54 -0.31
C ARG A 31 15.80 19.16 -0.48
N GLU A 32 16.59 19.25 0.59
CA GLU A 32 17.99 18.79 0.61
C GLU A 32 18.09 17.28 0.32
N ALA A 33 17.19 16.48 0.89
CA ALA A 33 17.15 15.03 0.63
C ALA A 33 16.78 14.71 -0.82
N VAL A 34 15.80 15.40 -1.41
CA VAL A 34 15.39 15.26 -2.81
C VAL A 34 16.55 15.57 -3.76
N GLU A 35 17.29 16.64 -3.50
CA GLU A 35 18.46 17.03 -4.28
C GLU A 35 19.58 15.97 -4.18
N LYS A 36 19.90 15.53 -2.95
CA LYS A 36 20.91 14.49 -2.71
C LYS A 36 20.54 13.14 -3.34
N ALA A 37 19.25 12.83 -3.44
CA ALA A 37 18.75 11.62 -4.07
C ALA A 37 18.68 11.74 -5.61
N GLY A 38 18.96 12.92 -6.19
CA GLY A 38 18.86 13.14 -7.63
C GLY A 38 17.41 13.10 -8.16
N LEU A 39 16.42 13.34 -7.30
CA LEU A 39 15.01 13.31 -7.67
C LEU A 39 14.56 14.65 -8.27
N PRO A 40 13.49 14.68 -9.09
CA PRO A 40 12.96 15.90 -9.67
C PRO A 40 12.67 16.99 -8.63
N LYS A 41 12.98 18.24 -8.97
CA LYS A 41 12.61 19.38 -8.13
C LYS A 41 11.09 19.40 -7.98
N GLY A 42 10.63 19.53 -6.73
CA GLY A 42 9.22 19.56 -6.39
C GLY A 42 8.63 18.22 -5.97
N THR A 43 9.40 17.12 -5.99
CA THR A 43 9.00 15.85 -5.35
C THR A 43 8.59 16.13 -3.90
N ARG A 44 7.36 15.74 -3.55
CA ARG A 44 6.74 15.95 -2.24
C ARG A 44 6.99 14.74 -1.36
N PHE A 45 6.99 14.95 -0.05
CA PHE A 45 7.11 13.83 0.90
C PHE A 45 5.97 12.80 0.74
N HIS A 46 4.77 13.27 0.37
CA HIS A 46 3.62 12.39 0.15
C HIS A 46 3.78 11.49 -1.09
N ASP A 47 4.66 11.83 -2.03
CA ASP A 47 4.93 11.00 -3.20
C ASP A 47 5.54 9.65 -2.80
N LEU A 48 6.25 9.59 -1.65
CA LEU A 48 6.71 8.32 -1.08
C LEU A 48 5.55 7.40 -0.70
N ARG A 49 4.43 7.96 -0.22
CA ARG A 49 3.24 7.18 0.10
C ARG A 49 2.56 6.67 -1.17
N HIS A 50 2.51 7.49 -2.22
CA HIS A 50 2.02 7.06 -3.53
C HIS A 50 2.88 5.94 -4.12
N TYR A 51 4.21 6.09 -4.06
CA TYR A 51 5.16 5.07 -4.51
C TYR A 51 4.99 3.75 -3.74
N TYR A 52 4.83 3.82 -2.41
CA TYR A 52 4.57 2.65 -1.60
C TYR A 52 3.26 1.96 -2.02
N ALA A 53 2.18 2.71 -2.15
CA ALA A 53 0.88 2.16 -2.57
C ALA A 53 0.95 1.49 -3.95
N SER A 54 1.49 2.20 -4.96
CA SER A 54 1.59 1.67 -6.32
C SER A 54 2.47 0.42 -6.40
N THR A 55 3.55 0.35 -5.62
CA THR A 55 4.42 -0.84 -5.55
C THR A 55 3.68 -2.05 -4.98
N LEU A 56 2.86 -1.87 -3.93
CA LEU A 56 2.08 -2.98 -3.37
C LEU A 56 1.01 -3.47 -4.34
N ILE A 57 0.36 -2.55 -5.07
CA ILE A 57 -0.64 -2.88 -6.07
C ILE A 57 0.00 -3.63 -7.24
N ALA A 58 1.14 -3.16 -7.74
CA ALA A 58 1.90 -3.83 -8.80
C ALA A 58 2.39 -5.23 -8.38
N ALA A 59 2.65 -5.43 -7.08
CA ALA A 59 2.96 -6.75 -6.51
C ALA A 59 1.73 -7.66 -6.29
N ASN A 60 0.56 -7.25 -6.79
CA ASN A 60 -0.72 -7.93 -6.66
C ASN A 60 -1.11 -8.28 -5.21
N LEU A 61 -0.78 -7.39 -4.26
CA LEU A 61 -1.21 -7.60 -2.88
C LEU A 61 -2.72 -7.42 -2.75
N ASN A 62 -3.31 -8.20 -1.85
CA ASN A 62 -4.72 -8.09 -1.51
C ASN A 62 -5.09 -6.63 -1.13
N PRO A 63 -6.13 -6.03 -1.74
CA PRO A 63 -6.52 -4.64 -1.51
C PRO A 63 -6.79 -4.30 -0.03
N LYS A 64 -7.34 -5.23 0.75
CA LYS A 64 -7.58 -5.03 2.18
C LYS A 64 -6.29 -4.95 2.99
N SER A 65 -5.28 -5.71 2.58
CA SER A 65 -3.94 -5.62 3.17
C SER A 65 -3.27 -4.30 2.85
N ILE A 66 -3.43 -3.81 1.61
CA ILE A 66 -2.95 -2.49 1.18
C ILE A 66 -3.65 -1.39 2.01
N GLN A 67 -4.98 -1.42 2.12
CA GLN A 67 -5.75 -0.49 2.96
C GLN A 67 -5.19 -0.42 4.39
N ARG A 68 -4.99 -1.58 5.03
CA ARG A 68 -4.46 -1.64 6.40
C ARG A 68 -3.03 -1.10 6.52
N ARG A 69 -2.18 -1.37 5.53
CA ARG A 69 -0.80 -0.87 5.48
C ARG A 69 -0.73 0.64 5.27
N LEU A 70 -1.67 1.19 4.50
CA LEU A 70 -1.81 2.63 4.33
C LEU A 70 -2.44 3.28 5.56
N GLY A 71 -3.22 2.54 6.34
CA GLY A 71 -3.97 3.08 7.48
C GLY A 71 -5.21 3.86 7.05
N HIS A 72 -5.78 3.54 5.88
CA HIS A 72 -7.06 4.08 5.45
C HIS A 72 -8.19 3.45 6.25
N ALA A 73 -9.15 4.27 6.70
CA ALA A 73 -10.27 3.78 7.50
C ALA A 73 -11.19 2.89 6.65
N THR A 74 -11.42 3.31 5.41
CA THR A 74 -12.28 2.61 4.45
C THR A 74 -11.49 2.08 3.25
N ILE A 75 -12.07 1.09 2.56
CA ILE A 75 -11.51 0.60 1.31
C ILE A 75 -11.72 1.61 0.18
N SER A 76 -12.81 2.38 0.23
CA SER A 76 -13.12 3.47 -0.71
C SER A 76 -12.00 4.49 -0.80
N GLU A 77 -11.45 4.97 0.32
CA GLU A 77 -10.28 5.87 0.30
C GLU A 77 -9.10 5.34 -0.54
N THR A 78 -8.90 4.02 -0.51
CA THR A 78 -7.84 3.36 -1.29
C THR A 78 -8.20 3.30 -2.77
N PHE A 79 -9.43 2.92 -3.10
CA PHE A 79 -9.89 2.81 -4.49
C PHE A 79 -10.11 4.17 -5.16
N ASP A 80 -10.60 5.17 -4.44
CA ASP A 80 -10.75 6.54 -4.94
C ASP A 80 -9.40 7.13 -5.36
N THR A 81 -8.33 6.77 -4.64
CA THR A 81 -6.98 7.27 -4.91
C THR A 81 -6.20 6.41 -5.90
N TYR A 82 -6.31 5.08 -5.83
CA TYR A 82 -5.44 4.13 -6.53
C TYR A 82 -6.19 3.11 -7.40
N GLY A 83 -7.51 3.21 -7.51
CA GLY A 83 -8.36 2.23 -8.22
C GLY A 83 -7.89 1.94 -9.64
N TYR A 84 -7.44 2.98 -10.34
CA TYR A 84 -6.92 2.88 -11.71
C TYR A 84 -5.61 2.09 -11.87
N LEU A 85 -4.93 1.76 -10.76
CA LEU A 85 -3.71 0.94 -10.77
C LEU A 85 -4.00 -0.55 -10.58
N PHE A 86 -5.20 -0.92 -10.12
CA PHE A 86 -5.54 -2.32 -9.95
C PHE A 86 -5.75 -2.97 -11.32
N PRO A 87 -5.29 -4.23 -11.50
CA PRO A 87 -5.53 -4.98 -12.72
C PRO A 87 -7.04 -5.15 -12.93
N ASP A 88 -7.44 -5.15 -14.20
CA ASP A 88 -8.81 -5.49 -14.58
C ASP A 88 -8.97 -7.02 -14.48
N ASP A 89 -9.95 -7.45 -13.69
CA ASP A 89 -10.18 -8.85 -13.34
C ASP A 89 -11.45 -9.41 -14.02
N GLU A 90 -12.06 -8.69 -14.97
CA GLU A 90 -13.32 -9.13 -15.60
C GLU A 90 -13.24 -10.54 -16.22
N ASP A 91 -12.16 -10.86 -16.92
CA ASP A 91 -11.99 -12.17 -17.56
C ASP A 91 -11.60 -13.26 -16.56
N LEU A 92 -10.87 -12.91 -15.49
CA LEU A 92 -10.55 -13.82 -14.40
C LEU A 92 -11.79 -14.20 -13.60
N GLY A 93 -12.71 -13.27 -13.39
CA GLY A 93 -13.97 -13.50 -12.71
C GLY A 93 -14.86 -14.50 -13.43
N ARG A 94 -14.98 -14.37 -14.76
CA ARG A 94 -15.75 -15.32 -15.59
C ARG A 94 -15.15 -16.72 -15.54
N GLY A 95 -13.84 -16.85 -15.80
CA GLY A 95 -13.17 -18.14 -15.78
C GLY A 95 -13.21 -18.86 -14.43
N ALA A 96 -13.21 -18.13 -13.31
CA ALA A 96 -13.31 -18.72 -11.98
C ALA A 96 -14.68 -19.36 -11.70
N ILE A 97 -15.76 -18.73 -12.16
CA ILE A 97 -17.12 -19.27 -12.02
C ILE A 97 -17.28 -20.51 -12.90
N ASP A 98 -16.86 -20.45 -14.15
CA ASP A 98 -16.94 -21.58 -15.09
C ASP A 98 -16.19 -22.80 -14.56
N ALA A 99 -14.95 -22.61 -14.06
CA ALA A 99 -14.16 -23.67 -13.47
C ALA A 99 -14.82 -24.30 -12.22
N LYS A 100 -15.51 -23.49 -11.39
CA LYS A 100 -16.24 -24.01 -10.23
C LYS A 100 -17.45 -24.83 -10.65
N ILE A 101 -18.20 -24.34 -11.65
CA ILE A 101 -19.38 -25.04 -12.19
C ILE A 101 -18.98 -26.39 -12.78
N GLU A 102 -17.93 -26.43 -13.59
CA GLU A 102 -17.42 -27.68 -14.18
C GLU A 102 -17.02 -28.70 -13.11
N LYS A 103 -16.31 -28.24 -12.06
CA LYS A 103 -15.91 -29.10 -10.94
C LYS A 103 -17.13 -29.67 -10.20
N ASP A 104 -18.13 -28.85 -9.93
CA ASP A 104 -19.33 -29.27 -9.20
C ASP A 104 -20.17 -30.26 -10.03
N LEU A 105 -20.28 -30.06 -11.34
CA LEU A 105 -20.95 -31.01 -12.26
C LEU A 105 -20.20 -32.34 -12.35
N ALA A 106 -18.87 -32.31 -12.34
CA ALA A 106 -18.04 -33.51 -12.33
C ALA A 106 -18.19 -34.30 -11.01
N GLU A 107 -18.24 -33.61 -9.86
CA GLU A 107 -18.49 -34.22 -8.55
C GLU A 107 -19.89 -34.85 -8.46
N GLN A 108 -20.94 -34.17 -8.94
CA GLN A 108 -22.29 -34.73 -8.98
C GLN A 108 -22.39 -35.98 -9.87
N SER A 109 -21.72 -35.95 -11.02
CA SER A 109 -21.70 -37.09 -11.96
C SER A 109 -20.97 -38.31 -11.40
N ARG A 110 -19.97 -38.11 -10.53
CA ARG A 110 -19.28 -39.20 -9.81
C ARG A 110 -20.17 -39.78 -8.72
N ASN A 111 -20.76 -38.94 -7.87
CA ASN A 111 -21.63 -39.38 -6.77
C ASN A 111 -22.85 -40.16 -7.27
N LYS A 112 -23.37 -39.85 -8.47
CA LYS A 112 -24.49 -40.58 -9.09
C LYS A 112 -24.10 -41.94 -9.71
N LYS A 113 -22.80 -42.21 -9.92
CA LYS A 113 -22.31 -43.51 -10.42
C LYS A 113 -21.97 -44.48 -9.28
N GLU A 114 -21.80 -43.98 -8.07
CA GLU A 114 -21.47 -44.75 -6.87
C GLU A 114 -22.71 -45.11 -6.02
N ALA A 115 -23.89 -44.58 -6.38
CA ALA A 115 -25.19 -44.86 -5.79
C ALA A 115 -26.04 -45.73 -6.73
#